data_AF-A0AAU5LVR4-F1
#
_entry.id   AF-A0AAU5LVR4-F1
#
_cell.length_a   1.000
_cell.length_b   1.000
_cell.length_c   1.000
_cell.angle_alpha   90.00
_cell.angle_beta   90.00
_cell.angle_gamma   90.00
#
_symmetry.space_group_name_H-M   'P 1'
#
loop_
_entity.id
_entity.type
_entity.pdbx_description
1 polymer ?
#
loop_
_entity_poly.entity_id
_entity_poly.type
_entity_poly.pdbx_seq_one_letter_code
_entity_poly.pdbx_strand_id
1 'polypeptide(L)'
;MSRVEAFFRHEHDDAPVVLTNANDADALVDALLAETFDYSVATLYADGRPLMAGLPDHEMRIAINAKAEVGGIRYAGGDDQDVRYVPGAVSERGEMFYVYATNGETWPKDSEVSIEQVRQAVREFVDGNGSRPGSFEWKEWPEGVR
;
A
#
# COMPACT_ATOMS: atom_id res chain seq x y z
N MET A 1 -20.89 -1.40 -5.59
CA MET A 1 -20.10 -0.69 -4.57
C MET A 1 -18.84 -1.50 -4.40
N SER A 2 -17.68 -0.87 -4.55
CA SER A 2 -16.39 -1.55 -4.33
C SER A 2 -16.22 -1.80 -2.83
N ARG A 3 -15.56 -2.90 -2.51
CA ARG A 3 -15.21 -3.29 -1.16
C ARG A 3 -13.75 -3.68 -1.19
N VAL A 4 -12.94 -3.05 -0.36
CA VAL A 4 -11.51 -3.31 -0.24
C VAL A 4 -11.22 -3.74 1.18
N GLU A 5 -10.46 -4.81 1.34
CA GLU A 5 -10.01 -5.33 2.63
C GLU A 5 -8.55 -4.92 2.85
N ALA A 6 -8.26 -4.39 4.03
CA ALA A 6 -6.94 -3.92 4.43
C ALA A 6 -6.43 -4.67 5.67
N PHE A 7 -5.15 -5.04 5.61
CA PHE A 7 -4.46 -5.88 6.58
C PHE A 7 -3.16 -5.20 7.00
N PHE A 8 -2.92 -5.04 8.29
CA PHE A 8 -1.67 -4.41 8.80
C PHE A 8 -1.29 -4.88 10.21
N ARG A 9 -2.25 -5.35 11.00
CA ARG A 9 -2.03 -6.08 12.25
C ARG A 9 -2.41 -7.55 12.07
N HIS A 10 -1.85 -8.42 12.92
CA HIS A 10 -2.20 -9.85 12.93
C HIS A 10 -3.70 -10.12 13.14
N GLU A 11 -4.39 -9.28 13.92
CA GLU A 11 -5.84 -9.42 14.13
C GLU A 11 -6.66 -9.21 12.85
N HIS A 12 -6.10 -8.53 11.84
CA HIS A 12 -6.78 -8.29 10.57
C HIS A 12 -6.80 -9.53 9.67
N ASP A 13 -6.00 -10.55 9.97
CA ASP A 13 -6.07 -11.84 9.26
C ASP A 13 -7.45 -12.49 9.43
N ASP A 14 -8.09 -12.33 10.59
CA ASP A 14 -9.45 -12.81 10.88
C ASP A 14 -10.52 -11.72 10.68
N ALA A 15 -10.16 -10.45 10.89
CA ALA A 15 -11.09 -9.32 10.87
C ALA A 15 -10.50 -8.12 10.12
N PRO A 16 -10.52 -8.12 8.77
CA PRO A 16 -9.91 -7.05 7.98
C PRO A 16 -10.59 -5.71 8.21
N VAL A 17 -9.82 -4.62 8.03
CA VAL A 17 -10.40 -3.29 7.90
C VAL A 17 -11.07 -3.19 6.54
N VAL A 18 -12.36 -2.88 6.52
CA VAL A 18 -13.16 -2.83 5.28
C VAL A 18 -13.33 -1.38 4.84
N LEU A 19 -12.93 -1.09 3.61
CA LEU A 19 -13.05 0.20 2.96
C LEU A 19 -14.10 0.13 1.85
N THR A 20 -15.03 1.08 1.86
CA THR A 20 -16.16 1.16 0.92
C THR A 20 -16.27 2.53 0.25
N ASN A 21 -15.53 3.52 0.74
CA ASN A 21 -15.58 4.90 0.27
C ASN A 21 -14.30 5.67 0.65
N ALA A 22 -14.18 6.90 0.16
CA ALA A 22 -13.03 7.77 0.41
C ALA A 22 -12.78 8.10 1.89
N ASN A 23 -13.81 8.20 2.73
CA ASN A 23 -13.61 8.46 4.16
C ASN A 23 -12.96 7.25 4.86
N ASP A 24 -13.31 6.03 4.43
CA ASP A 24 -12.68 4.81 4.97
C ASP A 24 -11.20 4.74 4.56
N ALA A 25 -10.87 5.21 3.34
CA ALA A 25 -9.48 5.34 2.87
C ALA A 25 -8.67 6.30 3.76
N ASP A 26 -9.25 7.44 4.13
CA ASP A 26 -8.59 8.39 5.02
C ASP A 26 -8.45 7.85 6.44
N ALA A 27 -9.48 7.16 6.94
CA ALA A 27 -9.44 6.52 8.25
C ALA A 27 -8.37 5.42 8.34
N LEU A 28 -8.13 4.66 7.27
CA LEU A 28 -7.05 3.68 7.21
C LEU A 28 -5.68 4.35 7.36
N VAL A 29 -5.43 5.44 6.64
CA VAL A 29 -4.17 6.17 6.72
C VAL A 29 -3.99 6.79 8.11
N ASP A 30 -5.06 7.33 8.71
CA ASP A 30 -5.04 7.82 10.09
C ASP A 30 -4.69 6.73 11.09
N ALA A 31 -5.25 5.52 10.92
CA ALA A 31 -4.95 4.38 11.78
C ALA A 31 -3.47 4.00 11.70
N LEU A 32 -2.90 3.90 10.49
CA LEU A 32 -1.48 3.60 10.29
C LEU A 32 -0.54 4.69 10.82
N LEU A 33 -0.94 5.97 10.76
CA LEU A 33 -0.17 7.06 11.38
C LEU A 33 -0.13 6.96 12.91
N ALA A 34 -1.12 6.33 13.52
CA ALA A 34 -1.18 6.08 14.96
C ALA A 34 -0.47 4.79 15.39
N GLU A 35 0.02 3.98 14.45
CA GLU A 35 0.73 2.73 14.73
C GLU A 35 2.19 2.91 15.15
N THR A 36 2.73 1.84 15.73
CA THR A 36 4.18 1.68 15.81
C THR A 36 4.76 1.36 14.44
N PHE A 37 6.06 1.62 14.27
CA PHE A 37 6.75 1.33 13.01
C PHE A 37 6.70 -0.16 12.62
N ASP A 38 6.46 -1.07 13.57
CA ASP A 38 6.32 -2.52 13.33
C ASP A 38 5.08 -2.91 12.51
N TYR A 39 4.13 -1.98 12.38
CA TYR A 39 2.90 -2.10 11.58
C TYR A 39 2.80 -0.94 10.57
N SER A 40 3.94 -0.52 10.02
CA SER A 40 4.03 0.60 9.09
C SER A 40 3.50 0.30 7.70
N VAL A 41 3.22 -0.97 7.36
CA VAL A 41 2.69 -1.38 6.06
C VAL A 41 1.27 -1.91 6.19
N ALA A 42 0.38 -1.47 5.30
CA ALA A 42 -0.89 -2.14 5.04
C ALA A 42 -0.91 -2.76 3.65
N THR A 43 -1.49 -3.95 3.58
CA THR A 43 -1.80 -4.66 2.34
C THR A 43 -3.29 -4.56 2.06
N LEU A 44 -3.67 -4.26 0.83
CA LEU A 44 -5.05 -4.02 0.39
C LEU A 44 -5.41 -4.91 -0.80
N TYR A 45 -6.61 -5.48 -0.73
CA TYR A 45 -7.21 -6.32 -1.78
C TYR A 45 -8.64 -5.88 -2.06
N ALA A 46 -9.00 -5.69 -3.33
CA ALA A 46 -10.40 -5.47 -3.69
C ALA A 46 -11.15 -6.79 -3.79
N ASP A 47 -12.29 -6.85 -3.11
CA ASP A 47 -13.21 -7.97 -3.18
C ASP A 47 -13.87 -8.07 -4.55
N GLY A 48 -14.24 -9.30 -4.92
CA GLY A 48 -15.00 -9.57 -6.14
C GLY A 48 -14.18 -9.55 -7.42
N ARG A 49 -12.85 -9.41 -7.34
CA ARG A 49 -11.95 -9.66 -8.49
C ARG A 49 -11.66 -11.17 -8.64
N PRO A 50 -11.43 -11.65 -9.88
CA PRO A 50 -11.10 -13.05 -10.12
C PRO A 50 -9.82 -13.45 -9.39
N LEU A 51 -9.81 -14.66 -8.83
CA LEU A 51 -8.57 -15.24 -8.30
C LEU A 51 -7.70 -15.76 -9.45
N MET A 52 -6.39 -15.57 -9.33
CA MET A 52 -5.38 -16.17 -10.19
C MET A 52 -4.71 -17.33 -9.45
N ALA A 53 -4.92 -18.56 -9.94
CA ALA A 53 -4.42 -19.78 -9.29
C ALA A 53 -4.78 -19.90 -7.78
N GLY A 54 -5.95 -19.36 -7.39
CA GLY A 54 -6.44 -19.40 -6.00
C GLY A 54 -5.94 -18.26 -5.12
N LEU A 55 -5.17 -17.31 -5.66
CA LEU A 55 -4.68 -16.12 -4.96
C LEU A 55 -5.32 -14.85 -5.55
N PRO A 56 -5.38 -13.73 -4.81
CA PRO A 56 -5.77 -12.44 -5.39
C PRO A 56 -4.95 -12.11 -6.64
N ASP A 57 -5.60 -11.60 -7.69
CA ASP A 57 -4.92 -11.24 -8.94
C ASP A 57 -4.06 -9.98 -8.79
N HIS A 58 -4.32 -9.16 -7.78
CA HIS A 58 -3.68 -7.87 -7.54
C HIS A 58 -3.43 -7.67 -6.03
N GLU A 59 -2.52 -6.77 -5.69
CA GLU A 59 -2.22 -6.34 -4.32
C GLU A 59 -1.79 -4.87 -4.36
N MET A 60 -2.36 -4.03 -3.51
CA MET A 60 -1.77 -2.72 -3.22
C MET A 60 -1.17 -2.74 -1.82
N ARG A 61 0.04 -2.21 -1.67
CA ARG A 61 0.64 -1.94 -0.37
C ARG A 61 0.87 -0.45 -0.21
N ILE A 62 0.53 0.05 0.97
CA ILE A 62 0.95 1.36 1.43
C ILE A 62 1.87 1.19 2.62
N ALA A 63 2.88 2.05 2.69
CA ALA A 63 3.78 2.11 3.82
C ALA A 63 3.78 3.53 4.41
N ILE A 64 3.96 3.65 5.72
CA ILE A 64 3.93 4.93 6.45
C ILE A 64 5.07 5.02 7.45
N ASN A 65 5.83 6.10 7.38
CA ASN A 65 6.70 6.55 8.46
C ASN A 65 6.06 7.77 9.13
N ALA A 66 5.33 7.54 10.22
CA ALA A 66 4.62 8.60 10.94
C ALA A 66 5.57 9.71 11.45
N LYS A 67 6.80 9.36 11.84
CA LYS A 67 7.77 10.32 12.36
C LYS A 67 8.31 11.26 11.28
N ALA A 68 8.48 10.75 10.06
CA ALA A 68 9.00 11.52 8.93
C ALA A 68 7.88 12.11 8.05
N GLU A 69 6.61 11.81 8.34
CA GLU A 69 5.44 12.25 7.57
C GLU A 69 5.54 11.91 6.07
N VAL A 70 6.07 10.72 5.78
CA VAL A 70 6.20 10.17 4.42
C VAL A 70 5.66 8.75 4.37
N GLY A 71 5.42 8.26 3.16
CA GLY A 71 5.01 6.89 2.92
C GLY A 71 5.59 6.31 1.64
N GLY A 72 5.10 5.13 1.27
CA GLY A 72 5.41 4.45 0.03
C GLY A 72 4.13 3.83 -0.55
N ILE A 73 4.06 3.73 -1.87
CA ILE A 73 2.94 3.11 -2.58
C ILE A 73 3.50 2.06 -3.53
N ARG A 74 3.01 0.83 -3.40
CA ARG A 74 3.37 -0.33 -4.22
C ARG A 74 2.11 -0.99 -4.74
N TYR A 75 2.13 -1.45 -5.97
CA TYR A 75 1.05 -2.21 -6.58
C TYR A 75 1.65 -3.38 -7.35
N ALA A 76 1.04 -4.56 -7.23
CA ALA A 76 1.47 -5.76 -7.93
C ALA A 76 0.26 -6.47 -8.55
N GLY A 77 0.42 -7.00 -9.76
CA GLY A 77 -0.60 -7.80 -10.41
C GLY A 77 -1.76 -7.00 -11.03
N GLY A 78 -2.88 -7.67 -11.30
CA GLY A 78 -4.07 -7.10 -11.92
C GLY A 78 -3.84 -6.82 -13.41
N ASP A 79 -3.72 -5.53 -13.76
CA ASP A 79 -3.66 -5.06 -15.16
C ASP A 79 -2.33 -5.43 -15.85
N ASP A 80 -1.24 -5.56 -15.07
CA ASP A 80 0.03 -6.15 -15.49
C ASP A 80 0.55 -7.11 -14.41
N GLN A 81 1.40 -8.07 -14.77
CA GLN A 81 1.96 -9.04 -13.80
C GLN A 81 3.17 -8.48 -13.03
N ASP A 82 3.54 -7.23 -13.30
CA ASP A 82 4.74 -6.61 -12.74
C ASP A 82 4.45 -6.00 -11.37
N VAL A 83 5.51 -5.87 -10.57
CA VAL A 83 5.47 -5.08 -9.35
C VAL A 83 5.88 -3.66 -9.71
N ARG A 84 5.07 -2.68 -9.33
CA ARG A 84 5.33 -1.26 -9.55
C ARG A 84 5.23 -0.46 -8.26
N TYR A 85 5.89 0.69 -8.23
CA TYR A 85 5.81 1.66 -7.14
C TYR A 85 5.71 3.09 -7.67
N VAL A 86 5.26 3.98 -6.80
CA VAL A 86 5.24 5.42 -7.07
C VAL A 86 6.58 6.02 -6.61
N PRO A 87 7.38 6.60 -7.53
CA PRO A 87 8.58 7.33 -7.14
C PRO A 87 8.21 8.70 -6.53
N GLY A 88 9.06 9.17 -5.63
CA GLY A 88 8.97 10.48 -5.00
C GLY A 88 10.35 11.00 -4.63
N ALA A 89 10.51 11.44 -3.38
CA ALA A 89 11.79 11.91 -2.86
C ALA A 89 12.76 10.74 -2.65
N VAL A 90 14.06 11.03 -2.82
CA VAL A 90 15.11 10.08 -2.46
C VAL A 90 15.33 10.16 -0.95
N SER A 91 15.11 9.04 -0.26
CA SER A 91 15.31 8.94 1.18
C SER A 91 16.74 9.24 1.58
N GLU A 92 16.90 10.09 2.60
CA GLU A 92 18.21 10.32 3.25
C GLU A 92 18.60 9.17 4.18
N ARG A 93 17.69 8.20 4.41
CA ARG A 93 17.97 7.03 5.25
C ARG A 93 19.05 6.14 4.62
N GLY A 94 19.90 5.59 5.47
CA GLY A 94 20.96 4.64 5.05
C GLY A 94 20.37 3.43 4.33
N GLU A 95 19.33 2.85 4.92
CA GLU A 95 18.49 1.79 4.35
C GLU A 95 17.03 2.26 4.33
N MET A 96 16.33 1.94 3.25
CA MET A 96 14.92 2.24 3.12
C MET A 96 14.15 0.93 3.31
N PHE A 97 13.50 0.80 4.46
CA PHE A 97 12.64 -0.32 4.78
C PHE A 97 11.39 0.15 5.52
N TYR A 98 10.37 -0.70 5.49
CA TYR A 98 9.17 -0.63 6.32
C TYR A 98 8.89 -2.00 6.91
N VAL A 99 7.96 -2.11 7.84
CA VAL A 99 7.65 -3.36 8.55
C VAL A 99 6.20 -3.72 8.32
N TYR A 100 5.98 -4.87 7.67
CA TYR A 100 4.67 -5.48 7.50
C TYR A 100 4.49 -6.58 8.54
N ALA A 101 3.57 -6.38 9.49
CA ALA A 101 3.25 -7.35 10.53
C ALA A 101 4.50 -7.97 11.18
N THR A 102 5.41 -7.11 11.68
CA THR A 102 6.71 -7.45 12.29
C THR A 102 7.82 -7.97 11.35
N ASN A 103 7.57 -8.09 10.04
CA ASN A 103 8.57 -8.46 9.05
C ASN A 103 9.07 -7.23 8.29
N GLY A 104 10.38 -6.97 8.36
CA GLY A 104 11.00 -5.88 7.60
C GLY A 104 11.05 -6.19 6.11
N GLU A 105 10.69 -5.21 5.29
CA GLU A 105 10.71 -5.28 3.83
C GLU A 105 11.52 -4.10 3.28
N THR A 106 12.43 -4.34 2.34
CA THR A 106 13.21 -3.27 1.73
C THR A 106 12.39 -2.59 0.64
N TRP A 107 12.55 -1.28 0.50
CA TRP A 107 11.86 -0.48 -0.51
C TRP A 107 12.85 0.34 -1.34
N PRO A 108 12.48 0.76 -2.57
CA PRO A 108 13.32 1.63 -3.38
C PRO A 108 13.61 2.95 -2.66
N LYS A 109 14.85 3.45 -2.74
CA LYS A 109 15.22 4.70 -2.06
C LYS A 109 14.43 5.90 -2.55
N ASP A 110 14.00 5.90 -3.80
CA ASP A 110 13.21 6.97 -4.41
C ASP A 110 11.70 6.73 -4.29
N SER A 111 11.22 5.91 -3.34
CA SER A 111 9.79 5.63 -3.15
C SER A 111 9.10 6.46 -2.07
N GLU A 112 9.79 7.45 -1.47
CA GLU A 112 9.18 8.30 -0.44
C GLU A 112 8.21 9.32 -1.05
N VAL A 113 6.94 9.15 -0.76
CA VAL A 113 5.86 10.06 -1.15
C VAL A 113 5.26 10.76 0.06
N SER A 114 4.54 11.85 -0.15
CA SER A 114 3.80 12.52 0.93
C SER A 114 2.63 11.68 1.43
N ILE A 115 2.20 11.88 2.68
CA ILE A 115 1.00 11.23 3.23
C ILE A 115 -0.26 11.53 2.40
N GLU A 116 -0.38 12.73 1.83
CA GLU A 116 -1.54 13.05 0.99
C GLU A 116 -1.56 12.23 -0.30
N GLN A 117 -0.39 11.96 -0.89
CA GLN A 117 -0.29 11.03 -2.03
C GLN A 117 -0.69 9.61 -1.63
N VAL A 118 -0.34 9.16 -0.43
CA VAL A 118 -0.81 7.86 0.09
C VAL A 118 -2.34 7.85 0.20
N ARG A 119 -2.94 8.87 0.81
CA ARG A 119 -4.43 8.99 0.90
C ARG A 119 -5.07 8.95 -0.48
N GLN A 120 -4.57 9.76 -1.41
CA GLN A 120 -5.07 9.80 -2.77
C GLN A 120 -5.00 8.42 -3.45
N ALA A 121 -3.89 7.69 -3.30
CA ALA A 121 -3.75 6.35 -3.86
C ALA A 121 -4.77 5.36 -3.29
N VAL A 122 -5.01 5.39 -1.97
CA VAL A 122 -6.02 4.53 -1.33
C VAL A 122 -7.43 4.87 -1.82
N ARG A 123 -7.78 6.16 -1.90
CA ARG A 123 -9.07 6.60 -2.43
C ARG A 123 -9.28 6.10 -3.86
N GLU A 124 -8.30 6.32 -4.75
CA GLU A 124 -8.36 5.87 -6.14
C GLU A 124 -8.44 4.34 -6.28
N PHE A 125 -7.75 3.60 -5.42
CA PHE A 125 -7.81 2.14 -5.41
C PHE A 125 -9.19 1.62 -5.00
N VAL A 126 -9.81 2.25 -3.99
CA VAL A 126 -11.18 1.94 -3.55
C VAL A 126 -12.16 2.29 -4.67
N ASP A 127 -12.10 3.50 -5.24
CA ASP A 127 -13.02 3.95 -6.29
C ASP A 127 -12.84 3.14 -7.60
N GLY A 128 -11.61 2.74 -7.90
CA GLY A 128 -11.24 1.91 -9.05
C GLY A 128 -11.50 0.42 -8.87
N ASN A 129 -12.13 -0.01 -7.76
CA ASN A 129 -12.38 -1.43 -7.46
C ASN A 129 -11.13 -2.30 -7.59
N GLY A 130 -10.01 -1.83 -7.01
CA GLY A 130 -8.73 -2.54 -7.01
C GLY A 130 -7.85 -2.33 -8.22
N SER A 131 -8.27 -1.51 -9.21
CA SER A 131 -7.37 -1.10 -10.29
C SER A 131 -6.25 -0.21 -9.78
N ARG A 132 -5.10 -0.24 -10.48
CA ARG A 132 -3.95 0.59 -10.14
C ARG A 132 -4.34 2.09 -10.18
N PRO A 133 -4.05 2.88 -9.13
CA PRO A 133 -4.30 4.31 -9.09
C PRO A 133 -3.73 5.04 -10.32
N GLY A 134 -4.55 5.91 -10.93
CA GLY A 134 -4.28 6.52 -12.22
C GLY A 134 -3.55 7.86 -12.16
N SER A 135 -3.55 8.53 -11.00
CA SER A 135 -2.95 9.86 -10.85
C SER A 135 -1.44 9.88 -10.63
N PHE A 136 -0.78 8.73 -10.73
CA PHE A 136 0.63 8.59 -10.41
C PHE A 136 1.43 8.11 -11.61
N GLU A 137 2.68 8.58 -11.70
CA GLU A 137 3.69 7.92 -12.50
C GLU A 137 4.14 6.66 -11.75
N TRP A 138 4.22 5.54 -12.46
CA TRP A 138 4.60 4.25 -11.88
C TRP A 138 5.91 3.77 -12.48
N LYS A 139 6.85 3.36 -11.64
CA LYS A 139 8.09 2.69 -12.04
C LYS A 139 8.01 1.21 -11.71
N GLU A 140 8.69 0.40 -12.52
CA GLU A 140 8.92 -1.02 -12.21
C GLU A 140 9.78 -1.13 -10.95
N TRP A 141 9.43 -2.09 -10.10
CA TRP A 141 10.18 -2.38 -8.89
C TRP A 141 11.62 -2.80 -9.26
N PRO A 142 12.65 -2.14 -8.71
CA PRO A 142 14.03 -2.37 -9.12
C PRO A 142 14.52 -3.76 -8.69
N GLU A 143 15.34 -4.36 -9.56
CA GLU A 143 16.04 -5.61 -9.22
C GLU A 143 16.92 -5.43 -7.98
N GLY A 144 16.91 -6.43 -7.09
CA GLY A 144 17.76 -6.46 -5.89
C GLY A 144 17.16 -5.78 -4.65
N VAL A 145 16.00 -5.13 -4.76
CA VAL A 145 15.22 -4.64 -3.60
C VAL A 145 14.19 -5.71 -3.24
N ARG A 146 14.34 -6.32 -2.05
CA ARG A 146 13.51 -7.43 -1.55
C ARG A 146 12.93 -7.14 -0.18
#